data_AF-A0A4Y2RDW3-F1
#
_entry.id   AF-A0A4Y2RDW3-F1
#
_cell.length_a   1.000
_cell.length_b   1.000
_cell.length_c   1.000
_cell.angle_alpha   90.00
_cell.angle_beta   90.00
_cell.angle_gamma   90.00
#
_symmetry.space_group_name_H-M   'P 1'
#
loop_
_entity.id
_entity.type
_entity.pdbx_description
1 polymer ?
#
loop_
_entity_poly.entity_id
_entity_poly.type
_entity_poly.pdbx_seq_one_letter_code
_entity_poly.pdbx_strand_id
1 'polypeptide(L)'
;MASSGIAATLMEGGRTAHSALKLPLNKNVEEYPVCNISKTSGQAKVLQTCKILVWDECTIAHKKSLEALGRTLRDLRKNDQLLGGSLLLLAVDFRQTLPVIPNSTPADELNACLKTSITIVEAC
;
A
#
# COMPACT_ATOMS: atom_id res chain seq x y z
N MET A 1 8.58 0.06 -4.31
CA MET A 1 7.36 -0.18 -5.11
C MET A 1 6.69 1.15 -5.33
N ALA A 2 5.89 1.30 -6.39
CA ALA A 2 5.25 2.59 -6.72
C ALA A 2 3.75 2.42 -7.01
N SER A 3 2.94 3.48 -6.90
CA SER A 3 1.52 3.39 -7.26
C SER A 3 1.27 3.28 -8.77
N SER A 4 2.06 3.99 -9.59
CA SER A 4 1.99 3.96 -11.06
C SER A 4 3.03 3.03 -11.70
N GLY A 5 2.73 2.56 -12.92
CA GLY A 5 3.68 1.81 -13.75
C GLY A 5 4.87 2.65 -14.19
N ILE A 6 4.65 3.94 -14.48
CA ILE A 6 5.72 4.86 -14.91
C ILE A 6 6.72 5.08 -13.78
N ALA A 7 6.25 5.39 -12.57
CA ALA A 7 7.13 5.52 -11.40
C ALA A 7 7.85 4.21 -11.08
N ALA A 8 7.18 3.06 -11.22
CA ALA A 8 7.83 1.77 -11.03
C ALA A 8 8.99 1.54 -12.02
N THR A 9 8.92 2.02 -13.26
CA THR A 9 10.02 1.91 -14.23
C THR A 9 11.25 2.77 -13.90
N LEU A 10 11.07 3.81 -13.07
CA LEU A 10 12.17 4.68 -12.63
C LEU A 10 12.96 4.07 -11.45
N MET A 11 12.41 3.04 -10.81
CA MET A 11 13.08 2.29 -9.74
C MET A 11 13.75 1.04 -10.33
N GLU A 12 15.01 0.80 -10.00
CA GLU A 12 15.69 -0.44 -10.41
C GLU A 12 14.98 -1.66 -9.81
N GLY A 13 14.55 -2.60 -10.66
CA GLY A 13 13.71 -3.74 -10.24
C GLY A 13 12.32 -3.36 -9.72
N GLY A 14 11.87 -2.14 -9.99
CA GLY A 14 10.62 -1.59 -9.53
C GLY A 14 9.39 -2.36 -10.00
N ARG A 15 8.36 -2.34 -9.16
CA ARG A 15 7.05 -2.94 -9.44
C ARG A 15 5.97 -2.02 -8.91
N THR A 16 4.82 -2.02 -9.57
CA THR A 16 3.63 -1.35 -9.05
C THR A 16 3.20 -2.00 -7.74
N ALA A 17 2.61 -1.24 -6.82
CA ALA A 17 2.11 -1.76 -5.55
C ALA A 17 1.06 -2.86 -5.77
N HIS A 18 0.22 -2.71 -6.79
CA HIS A 18 -0.75 -3.74 -7.19
C HIS A 18 -0.07 -5.06 -7.56
N SER A 19 1.02 -5.03 -8.34
CA SER A 19 1.78 -6.24 -8.68
C SER A 19 2.60 -6.78 -7.49
N ALA A 20 3.28 -5.88 -6.78
CA ALA A 20 4.20 -6.19 -5.69
C ALA A 20 3.51 -6.70 -4.43
N LEU A 21 2.21 -6.42 -4.25
CA LEU A 21 1.43 -6.84 -3.09
C LEU A 21 0.18 -7.64 -3.48
N LYS A 22 -0.15 -7.79 -4.76
CA LYS A 22 -1.40 -8.42 -5.21
C LYS A 22 -2.63 -7.79 -4.53
N LEU A 23 -2.68 -6.45 -4.58
CA LEU A 23 -3.77 -5.67 -3.99
C LEU A 23 -5.11 -6.01 -4.67
N PRO A 24 -6.23 -6.04 -3.94
CA PRO A 24 -7.54 -6.24 -4.52
C PRO A 24 -7.90 -5.06 -5.45
N LEU A 25 -8.33 -5.36 -6.68
CA LEU A 25 -8.72 -4.35 -7.67
C LEU A 25 -10.10 -3.74 -7.36
N ASN A 26 -10.98 -4.51 -6.73
CA ASN A 26 -12.33 -4.05 -6.39
C ASN A 26 -12.38 -3.49 -4.96
N LYS A 27 -12.23 -2.17 -4.85
CA LYS A 27 -12.14 -1.44 -3.57
C LYS A 27 -13.48 -1.36 -2.82
N ASN A 28 -14.60 -1.67 -3.48
CA ASN A 28 -15.96 -1.55 -2.92
C ASN A 28 -16.50 -2.84 -2.27
N VAL A 29 -15.79 -3.98 -2.38
CA VAL A 29 -16.39 -5.28 -2.07
C VAL A 29 -16.03 -5.85 -0.70
N GLU A 30 -14.93 -5.40 -0.07
CA GLU A 30 -14.50 -5.98 1.21
C GLU A 30 -14.44 -4.94 2.34
N GLU A 31 -15.16 -5.24 3.42
CA GLU A 31 -15.05 -4.60 4.74
C GLU A 31 -13.68 -4.92 5.37
N TYR A 32 -13.11 -6.07 5.00
CA TYR A 32 -11.83 -6.56 5.50
C TYR A 32 -10.79 -6.83 4.39
N PRO A 33 -10.30 -5.80 3.66
CA PRO A 33 -9.39 -6.04 2.55
C PRO A 33 -8.08 -6.70 3.00
N VAL A 34 -7.60 -7.65 2.21
CA VAL A 34 -6.30 -8.34 2.35
C VAL A 34 -5.59 -8.44 1.01
N CYS A 35 -4.27 -8.50 1.04
CA CYS A 35 -3.47 -8.79 -0.16
C CYS A 35 -3.62 -10.27 -0.55
N ASN A 36 -3.79 -10.57 -1.83
CA ASN A 36 -3.94 -11.94 -2.32
C ASN A 36 -2.58 -12.67 -2.43
N ILE A 37 -1.89 -12.82 -1.31
CA ILE A 37 -0.57 -13.43 -1.20
C ILE A 37 -0.68 -14.73 -0.38
N SER A 38 -0.40 -15.86 -1.02
CA SER A 38 -0.30 -17.14 -0.31
C SER A 38 0.90 -17.17 0.64
N LYS A 39 0.71 -17.65 1.87
CA LYS A 39 1.76 -17.80 2.89
C LYS A 39 2.95 -18.65 2.45
N THR A 40 2.73 -19.59 1.52
CA THR A 40 3.77 -20.48 1.01
C THR A 40 4.54 -19.90 -0.20
N SER A 41 4.08 -18.76 -0.73
CA SER A 41 4.70 -18.14 -1.91
C SER A 41 6.08 -17.57 -1.62
N GLY A 42 6.93 -17.47 -2.65
CA GLY A 42 8.23 -16.80 -2.53
C GLY A 42 8.10 -15.33 -2.10
N GLN A 43 7.04 -14.65 -2.57
CA GLN A 43 6.71 -13.28 -2.20
C GLN A 43 6.39 -13.15 -0.70
N ALA A 44 5.64 -14.10 -0.12
CA ALA A 44 5.40 -14.13 1.32
C ALA A 44 6.69 -14.28 2.12
N LYS A 45 7.62 -15.14 1.69
CA LYS A 45 8.94 -15.28 2.34
C LYS A 45 9.72 -13.98 2.34
N VAL A 46 9.72 -13.25 1.22
CA VAL A 46 10.36 -11.92 1.12
C VAL A 46 9.67 -10.93 2.07
N LEU A 47 8.34 -10.90 2.09
CA LEU A 47 7.59 -10.02 2.99
C LEU A 47 7.70 -10.39 4.47
N GLN A 48 8.07 -11.63 4.81
CA GLN A 48 8.34 -12.04 6.20
C GLN A 48 9.69 -11.54 6.69
N THR A 49 10.72 -11.52 5.82
CA THR A 49 12.09 -11.10 6.19
C THR A 49 12.34 -9.61 5.97
N CYS A 50 11.49 -8.94 5.20
CA CYS A 50 11.61 -7.52 4.90
C CYS A 50 11.64 -6.67 6.19
N LYS A 51 12.47 -5.62 6.25
CA LYS A 51 12.46 -4.69 7.38
C LYS A 51 11.82 -3.35 7.04
N ILE A 52 11.96 -2.94 5.77
CA ILE A 52 11.56 -1.64 5.27
C ILE A 52 10.83 -1.85 3.94
N LEU A 53 9.60 -1.35 3.85
CA LEU A 53 8.87 -1.23 2.61
C LEU A 53 8.94 0.23 2.16
N VAL A 54 9.29 0.46 0.90
CA VAL A 54 9.29 1.81 0.30
C VAL A 54 8.18 1.88 -0.73
N TRP A 55 7.23 2.80 -0.54
CA TRP A 55 6.10 3.05 -1.43
C TRP A 55 6.16 4.47 -1.99
N ASP A 56 6.47 4.56 -3.28
CA ASP A 56 6.51 5.81 -4.05
C ASP A 56 5.16 6.16 -4.70
N GLU A 57 4.89 7.45 -4.84
CA GLU A 57 3.59 8.00 -5.28
C GLU A 57 2.41 7.46 -4.47
N CYS A 58 2.57 7.27 -3.16
CA CYS A 58 1.54 6.61 -2.37
C CYS A 58 0.22 7.42 -2.30
N THR A 59 0.24 8.72 -2.59
CA THR A 59 -0.94 9.61 -2.66
C THR A 59 -2.01 9.14 -3.64
N ILE A 60 -1.63 8.38 -4.66
CA ILE A 60 -2.56 7.81 -5.66
C ILE A 60 -3.23 6.52 -5.11
N ALA A 61 -2.69 5.93 -4.04
CA ALA A 61 -3.23 4.74 -3.43
C ALA A 61 -4.44 5.05 -2.54
N HIS A 62 -5.40 4.12 -2.52
CA HIS A 62 -6.57 4.22 -1.66
C HIS A 62 -6.23 3.73 -0.25
N LYS A 63 -6.79 4.33 0.81
CA LYS A 63 -6.53 3.91 2.21
C LYS A 63 -6.68 2.41 2.47
N LYS A 64 -7.69 1.78 1.84
CA LYS A 64 -7.92 0.32 1.90
C LYS A 64 -6.74 -0.52 1.43
N SER A 65 -5.92 -0.02 0.51
CA SER A 65 -4.70 -0.70 0.06
C SER A 65 -3.64 -0.74 1.17
N LEU A 66 -3.54 0.31 1.97
CA LEU A 66 -2.65 0.36 3.12
C LEU A 66 -3.16 -0.53 4.27
N GLU A 67 -4.46 -0.54 4.52
CA GLU A 67 -5.10 -1.45 5.49
C GLU A 67 -4.89 -2.92 5.11
N ALA A 68 -5.05 -3.25 3.83
CA ALA A 68 -4.80 -4.59 3.29
C ALA A 68 -3.34 -5.01 3.49
N LEU A 69 -2.40 -4.11 3.20
CA LEU A 69 -0.97 -4.35 3.44
C LEU A 69 -0.69 -4.60 4.92
N GLY A 70 -1.23 -3.74 5.80
CA GLY A 70 -1.07 -3.86 7.25
C GLY A 70 -1.54 -5.22 7.78
N ARG A 71 -2.74 -5.63 7.39
CA ARG A 71 -3.32 -6.92 7.81
C ARG A 71 -2.53 -8.11 7.27
N THR A 72 -2.18 -8.08 5.99
CA THR A 72 -1.37 -9.15 5.39
C THR A 72 0.00 -9.27 6.06
N LEU A 73 0.68 -8.18 6.38
CA LEU A 73 1.99 -8.26 7.05
C LEU A 73 1.89 -8.82 8.48
N ARG A 74 0.84 -8.44 9.23
CA ARG A 74 0.59 -9.02 10.56
C ARG A 74 0.36 -10.53 10.48
N ASP A 75 -0.47 -10.97 9.53
CA ASP A 75 -0.78 -12.38 9.33
C ASP A 75 0.42 -13.20 8.82
N LEU A 76 1.20 -12.65 7.88
CA LEU A 76 2.40 -13.30 7.36
C LEU A 76 3.48 -13.47 8.42
N ARG A 77 3.64 -12.48 9.32
CA ARG A 77 4.70 -12.47 10.34
C ARG A 77 4.26 -13.00 11.70
N LYS A 78 2.97 -13.22 11.90
CA LYS A 78 2.37 -13.54 13.21
C LYS A 78 2.79 -12.52 14.27
N ASN A 79 2.76 -11.24 13.90
CA ASN A 79 3.13 -10.12 14.77
C ASN A 79 2.05 -9.05 14.68
N ASP A 80 1.38 -8.75 15.79
CA ASP A 80 0.27 -7.79 15.85
C ASP A 80 0.72 -6.32 15.86
N GLN A 81 2.03 -6.06 15.91
CA GLN A 81 2.57 -4.72 15.72
C GLN A 81 2.13 -4.12 14.38
N LEU A 82 2.19 -2.79 14.28
CA LEU A 82 1.89 -2.10 13.03
C LEU A 82 2.74 -2.66 11.88
N LEU A 83 2.09 -2.97 10.74
CA LEU A 83 2.73 -3.56 9.56
C LEU A 83 3.58 -4.81 9.87
N GLY A 84 3.19 -5.58 10.90
CA GLY A 84 3.93 -6.77 11.35
C GLY A 84 5.35 -6.45 11.87
N GLY A 85 5.58 -5.25 12.38
CA GLY A 85 6.90 -4.78 12.84
C GLY A 85 7.81 -4.27 11.71
N SER A 86 7.28 -4.06 10.51
CA SER A 86 8.02 -3.44 9.39
C SER A 86 7.91 -1.93 9.43
N LEU A 87 8.97 -1.25 9.00
CA LEU A 87 8.88 0.17 8.66
C LEU A 87 8.28 0.33 7.26
N LEU A 88 7.33 1.24 7.10
CA LEU A 88 6.84 1.69 5.81
C LEU A 88 7.28 3.13 5.56
N LEU A 89 8.09 3.32 4.54
CA LEU A 89 8.51 4.61 4.03
C LEU A 89 7.59 5.01 2.88
N LEU A 90 6.87 6.11 3.06
CA LEU A 90 6.00 6.67 2.05
C LEU A 90 6.73 7.84 1.40
N ALA A 91 7.08 7.70 0.12
CA ALA A 91 7.54 8.81 -0.69
C ALA A 91 6.31 9.48 -1.31
N VAL A 92 6.13 10.75 -0.97
CA VAL A 92 4.96 11.56 -1.31
C VAL A 92 5.43 12.82 -1.99
N ASP A 93 4.98 13.06 -3.23
CA ASP A 93 4.94 14.43 -3.75
C ASP A 93 3.58 15.04 -3.40
N PHE A 94 3.55 15.95 -2.42
CA PHE A 94 2.31 16.63 -2.03
C PHE A 94 1.73 17.54 -3.13
N ARG A 95 2.44 17.70 -4.26
CA ARG A 95 1.93 18.39 -5.45
C ARG A 95 1.16 17.47 -6.41
N GLN A 96 1.04 16.16 -6.11
CA GLN A 96 0.26 15.21 -6.92
C GLN A 96 -1.23 15.15 -6.54
N THR A 97 -2.05 14.81 -7.53
CA THR A 97 -3.52 14.70 -7.48
C THR A 97 -4.00 13.64 -6.48
N LEU A 98 -5.16 13.88 -5.84
CA LEU A 98 -5.82 12.95 -4.92
C LEU A 98 -6.16 11.60 -5.61
N PRO A 99 -6.40 10.50 -4.85
CA PRO A 99 -6.83 9.23 -5.43
C PRO A 99 -8.08 9.40 -6.30
N VAL A 100 -7.99 9.01 -7.58
CA VAL A 100 -9.12 9.11 -8.51
C VAL A 100 -10.12 7.98 -8.23
N ILE A 101 -11.36 8.35 -7.89
CA ILE A 101 -12.49 7.42 -7.79
C ILE A 101 -13.51 7.81 -8.88
N PRO A 102 -13.86 6.91 -9.81
CA PRO A 102 -14.85 7.23 -10.84
C PRO A 102 -16.22 7.53 -10.21
N ASN A 103 -16.85 8.66 -10.59
CA ASN A 103 -18.16 9.11 -10.09
C ASN A 103 -18.23 9.41 -8.58
N SER A 104 -17.12 9.79 -7.94
CA SER A 104 -17.09 10.16 -6.51
C SER A 104 -17.49 11.60 -6.22
N THR A 105 -17.90 11.86 -4.97
CA THR A 105 -17.97 13.21 -4.41
C THR A 105 -16.61 13.64 -3.84
N PRO A 106 -16.35 14.96 -3.65
CA PRO A 106 -15.12 15.42 -3.00
C PRO A 106 -14.91 14.84 -1.58
N ALA A 107 -16.00 14.50 -0.88
CA ALA A 107 -15.93 13.86 0.43
C ALA A 107 -15.44 12.41 0.34
N ASP A 108 -15.83 11.68 -0.71
CA ASP A 108 -15.36 10.31 -0.95
C ASP A 108 -13.87 10.28 -1.29
N GLU A 109 -13.40 11.26 -2.08
CA GLU A 109 -11.98 11.46 -2.40
C GLU A 109 -11.17 11.74 -1.14
N LEU A 110 -11.63 12.65 -0.27
CA LEU A 110 -11.01 12.94 1.02
C LEU A 110 -10.99 11.72 1.94
N ASN A 111 -12.08 10.96 2.00
CA ASN A 111 -12.16 9.74 2.79
C ASN A 111 -11.26 8.62 2.27
N ALA A 112 -10.90 8.64 0.98
CA ALA A 112 -9.96 7.69 0.38
C ALA A 112 -8.49 8.06 0.60
N CYS A 113 -8.21 9.32 0.94
CA CYS A 113 -6.86 9.85 1.13
C CYS A 113 -6.14 9.27 2.35
N LEU A 114 -4.82 9.12 2.21
CA LEU A 114 -3.94 8.57 3.23
C LEU A 114 -3.78 9.45 4.49
N LYS A 115 -4.18 10.74 4.46
CA LYS A 115 -4.15 11.65 5.62
C LYS A 115 -4.94 11.14 6.83
N THR A 116 -5.87 10.20 6.63
CA THR A 116 -6.69 9.61 7.70
C THR A 116 -6.17 8.27 8.22
N SER A 117 -5.06 7.73 7.69
CA SER A 117 -4.52 6.42 8.08
C SER A 117 -3.16 6.55 8.78
N ILE A 118 -3.06 5.94 9.97
CA ILE A 118 -2.04 6.22 10.99
C ILE A 118 -0.65 5.64 10.67
N THR A 119 0.36 6.42 11.08
CA THR A 119 1.84 6.21 11.05
C THR A 119 2.49 6.38 9.69
N ILE A 120 2.88 7.62 9.41
CA ILE A 120 3.68 8.06 8.27
C ILE A 120 5.04 8.47 8.84
N VAL A 121 6.13 7.88 8.35
CA VAL A 121 7.46 8.51 8.45
C VAL A 121 7.66 9.20 7.11
N GLU A 122 7.51 10.53 7.10
CA GLU A 122 7.84 11.36 5.94
C GLU A 122 9.33 11.22 5.64
N ALA A 123 9.67 11.02 4.37
CA ALA A 123 10.99 11.36 3.86
C ALA A 123 10.80 12.29 2.66
N CYS A 124 11.24 13.53 2.89
CA CYS A 124 11.57 14.64 1.98
C CYS A 124 10.63 14.93 0.81
#